data_AF-A0A8T5FAL9-F1
#
_entry.id   AF-A0A8T5FAL9-F1
#
_cell.length_a   1.000
_cell.length_b   1.000
_cell.length_c   1.000
_cell.angle_alpha   90.00
_cell.angle_beta   90.00
_cell.angle_gamma   90.00
#
_symmetry.space_group_name_H-M   'P 1'
#
loop_
_entity.id
_entity.type
_entity.pdbx_description
1 polymer ?
#
loop_
_entity_poly.entity_id
_entity_poly.type
_entity_poly.pdbx_seq_one_letter_code
_entity_poly.pdbx_strand_id
1 'polypeptide(L)' 'MAQLAEKQKIITINAEQENHSQARFASLDKNIIAPLEKEWKFIEVEKIGRNRWIKITQEGIDAAEFLI' A
#
# COMPACT_ATOMS: atom_id res chain seq x y z
N MET A 1 4.94 7.27 -0.69
CA MET A 1 3.98 6.29 -1.20
C MET A 1 2.53 6.74 -1.03
N ALA A 2 2.01 6.91 0.18
CA ALA A 2 0.58 7.23 0.41
C ALA A 2 0.08 8.49 -0.31
N GLN A 3 0.87 9.57 -0.32
CA GLN A 3 0.53 10.79 -1.07
C GLN A 3 0.46 10.57 -2.58
N LEU A 4 1.34 9.72 -3.13
CA LEU A 4 1.38 9.39 -4.55
C LEU A 4 0.15 8.56 -4.93
N ALA A 5 -0.18 7.56 -4.10
CA ALA A 5 -1.34 6.68 -4.32
C ALA A 5 -2.66 7.46 -4.34
N GLU A 6 -2.81 8.45 -3.44
CA GLU A 6 -3.97 9.34 -3.47
C GLU A 6 -3.96 10.25 -4.69
N LYS A 7 -2.82 10.87 -5.03
CA LYS A 7 -2.69 11.73 -6.23
C LYS A 7 -3.02 10.99 -7.53
N GLN A 8 -2.65 9.71 -7.62
CA GLN A 8 -2.95 8.84 -8.76
C GLN A 8 -4.34 8.19 -8.67
N LYS A 9 -5.14 8.52 -7.64
CA LYS A 9 -6.48 7.96 -7.39
C LYS A 9 -6.51 6.43 -7.23
N ILE A 10 -5.39 5.83 -6.82
CA ILE A 10 -5.30 4.41 -6.44
C ILE A 10 -6.05 4.18 -5.13
N ILE A 11 -6.01 5.15 -4.22
CA ILE A 11 -6.83 5.20 -3.01
C ILE A 11 -7.63 6.51 -2.98
N THR A 12 -8.83 6.46 -2.42
CA THR A 12 -9.68 7.65 -2.22
C THR A 12 -9.87 7.88 -0.72
N ILE A 13 -9.58 9.09 -0.26
CA ILE A 13 -9.68 9.47 1.15
C ILE A 13 -10.86 10.42 1.33
N ASN A 14 -11.85 9.99 2.10
CA ASN A 14 -12.97 10.82 2.51
C ASN A 14 -12.76 11.21 3.98
N ALA A 15 -11.88 12.19 4.21
CA ALA A 15 -11.54 12.67 5.55
C ALA A 15 -11.37 14.20 5.53
N GLU A 16 -11.59 14.84 6.67
CA GLU A 16 -11.39 16.28 6.84
C GLU A 16 -9.91 16.63 6.86
N GLN A 17 -9.56 17.90 6.62
CA GLN A 17 -8.16 18.38 6.56
C GLN A 17 -7.35 17.99 7.80
N GLU A 18 -7.95 18.05 9.00
CA GLU A 18 -7.27 17.81 10.27
C GLU A 18 -6.79 16.35 10.44
N ASN A 19 -7.54 15.37 9.92
CA ASN A 19 -7.20 13.95 10.02
C ASN A 19 -6.77 13.32 8.69
N HIS A 20 -6.72 14.11 7.61
CA HIS A 20 -6.46 13.64 6.25
C HIS A 20 -5.17 12.82 6.14
N SER A 21 -4.08 13.28 6.76
CA SER A 21 -2.79 12.58 6.70
C SER A 21 -2.88 11.19 7.32
N GLN A 22 -3.50 11.06 8.51
CA GLN A 22 -3.65 9.77 9.19
C GLN A 22 -4.60 8.85 8.43
N ALA A 23 -5.74 9.37 7.97
CA ALA A 23 -6.71 8.64 7.17
C ALA A 23 -6.08 8.11 5.87
N ARG A 24 -5.21 8.91 5.24
CA ARG A 24 -4.47 8.52 4.03
C ARG A 24 -3.53 7.33 4.28
N PHE A 25 -2.78 7.33 5.36
CA PHE A 25 -1.92 6.20 5.71
C PHE A 25 -2.73 4.95 6.04
N ALA A 26 -3.80 5.09 6.81
CA ALA A 26 -4.67 3.97 7.17
C ALA A 26 -5.37 3.35 5.93
N SER A 27 -5.80 4.18 4.99
CA SER A 27 -6.42 3.71 3.74
C SER A 27 -5.41 3.01 2.83
N LEU A 28 -4.21 3.57 2.65
CA LEU A 28 -3.15 2.87 1.90
C LEU A 28 -2.88 1.50 2.52
N ASP A 29 -2.77 1.46 3.85
CA ASP A 29 -2.47 0.24 4.57
C ASP A 29 -3.56 -0.83 4.38
N LYS A 30 -4.80 -0.45 4.65
CA LYS A 30 -5.94 -1.37 4.62
C LYS A 30 -6.26 -1.86 3.20
N ASN A 31 -6.21 -0.96 2.22
CA ASN A 31 -6.76 -1.25 0.90
C ASN A 31 -5.72 -1.76 -0.11
N ILE A 32 -4.43 -1.49 0.11
CA ILE A 32 -3.36 -1.86 -0.82
C ILE A 32 -2.34 -2.77 -0.16
N ILE A 33 -1.74 -2.33 0.96
CA ILE A 33 -0.64 -3.09 1.58
C ILE A 33 -1.12 -4.41 2.18
N ALA A 34 -2.19 -4.38 2.97
CA ALA A 34 -2.68 -5.57 3.66
C ALA A 34 -3.15 -6.67 2.70
N PRO A 35 -3.90 -6.42 1.61
CA PRO A 35 -4.24 -7.47 0.65
C PRO A 35 -3.01 -8.06 -0.06
N LEU A 36 -2.10 -7.20 -0.53
CA LEU A 36 -0.88 -7.63 -1.22
C LEU A 36 0.04 -8.47 -0.33
N GLU A 37 0.11 -8.15 0.96
CA GLU A 37 0.94 -8.88 1.93
C GLU A 37 0.25 -10.13 2.48
N LYS A 38 -1.02 -10.01 2.90
CA LYS A 38 -1.68 -11.04 3.73
C LYS A 38 -2.40 -12.07 2.91
N GLU A 39 -3.07 -11.64 1.84
CA GLU A 39 -3.90 -12.49 1.01
C GLU A 39 -3.09 -13.03 -0.17
N TRP A 40 -2.46 -12.14 -0.93
CA TRP A 40 -1.81 -12.52 -2.19
C TRP A 40 -0.34 -12.88 -2.06
N LYS A 41 0.33 -12.46 -0.99
CA LYS A 41 1.77 -12.72 -0.77
C LYS A 41 2.68 -12.13 -1.85
N PHE A 42 2.21 -11.12 -2.58
CA PHE A 42 2.96 -10.43 -3.64
C PHE A 42 4.00 -9.45 -3.07
N ILE A 43 3.85 -9.04 -1.82
CA ILE A 43 4.83 -8.20 -1.12
C ILE A 43 5.17 -8.77 0.26
N GLU A 44 6.37 -8.46 0.72
CA GLU A 44 6.83 -8.61 2.10
C GLU A 44 6.99 -7.24 2.73
N VAL A 45 6.56 -7.11 3.99
CA VAL A 45 6.70 -5.86 4.76
C VAL A 45 7.59 -6.10 5.97
N GLU A 46 8.71 -5.38 6.05
CA GLU A 46 9.61 -5.37 7.19
C GLU A 46 9.46 -4.06 7.98
N LYS A 47 9.22 -4.16 9.28
CA LYS A 47 9.14 -3.00 10.17
C LYS A 47 10.50 -2.69 10.78
N ILE A 48 11.09 -1.56 10.39
CA ILE A 48 12.34 -1.05 10.95
C ILE A 48 12.04 0.25 11.70
N GLY A 49 11.92 0.16 13.02
CA GLY A 49 11.49 1.27 13.87
C GLY A 49 10.06 1.73 13.57
N ARG A 50 9.91 3.00 13.14
CA ARG A 50 8.62 3.55 12.69
C ARG A 50 8.38 3.40 11.19
N ASN A 51 9.41 2.99 10.44
CA ASN A 51 9.33 2.84 9.00
C ASN A 51 8.94 1.42 8.62
N ARG A 52 8.30 1.29 7.46
CA ARG A 52 7.98 0.01 6.83
C ARG A 52 8.65 -0.06 5.48
N TRP A 53 9.48 -1.08 5.32
CA TRP A 53 10.16 -1.41 4.09
C TRP A 53 9.32 -2.45 3.37
N ILE A 54 8.98 -2.18 2.12
CA ILE A 54 8.11 -3.04 1.33
C ILE A 54 8.94 -3.57 0.16
N LYS A 55 8.99 -4.89 0.03
CA LYS A 55 9.70 -5.60 -1.03
C LYS A 55 8.70 -6.42 -1.83
N ILE A 56 8.79 -6.41 -3.15
CA ILE A 56 8.01 -7.31 -4.00
C ILE A 56 8.60 -8.73 -3.94
N THR A 57 7.76 -9.74 -3.84
CA THR A 57 8.17 -11.15 -3.88
C THR A 57 8.33 -11.62 -5.33
N GLN A 58 8.92 -12.80 -5.55
CA GLN A 58 8.97 -13.37 -6.89
C GLN A 58 7.57 -13.61 -7.44
N GLU A 59 6.65 -14.14 -6.63
CA GLU A 59 5.25 -14.34 -7.01
C GLU A 59 4.57 -13.02 -7.41
N GLY A 60 4.85 -11.93 -6.70
CA GLY A 60 4.35 -10.60 -7.06
C GLY A 60 4.93 -10.06 -8.37
N ILE A 61 6.21 -10.34 -8.66
CA ILE A 61 6.84 -9.99 -9.94
C ILE A 61 6.17 -10.78 -11.07
N ASP A 62 6.09 -12.10 -10.92
CA ASP A 62 5.51 -12.99 -11.92
C ASP A 62 4.05 -12.59 -12.20
N ALA A 63 3.26 -12.32 -11.15
CA ALA A 63 1.88 -11.85 -11.30
C ALA A 63 1.77 -10.51 -12.03
N ALA A 64 2.71 -9.58 -11.81
CA ALA A 64 2.72 -8.30 -12.49
C ALA A 64 2.99 -8.43 -14.00
N GLU A 65 3.74 -9.44 -14.44
CA GLU A 65 4.00 -9.69 -15.87
C GLU A 65 2.73 -10.09 -16.64
N PHE A 66 1.74 -10.70 -15.97
CA PHE A 66 0.47 -11.10 -16.60
C PHE A 66 -0.61 -10.01 -16.62
N LEU A 67 -0.39 -8.89 -15.92
CA LEU A 67 -1.37 -7.81 -15.76
C LEU A 67 -1.12 -6.61 -16.71
N ILE A 68 -0.15 -6.74 -17.63
CA ILE A 68 0.26 -5.74 -18.64
C ILE A 68 -0.32 -6.13 -19.99
#